data_AF-A0A1L3GE84-F1
#
_entry.id   AF-A0A1L3GE84-F1
#
_cell.length_a   1.000
_cell.length_b   1.000
_cell.length_c   1.000
_cell.angle_alpha   90.00
_cell.angle_beta   90.00
_cell.angle_gamma   90.00
#
_symmetry.space_group_name_H-M   'P 1'
#
loop_
_entity.id
_entity.type
_entity.pdbx_description
1 polymer ?
#
loop_
_entity_poly.entity_id
_entity_poly.type
_entity_poly.pdbx_seq_one_letter_code
_entity_poly.pdbx_strand_id
1 'polypeptide(L)'
;MITDIPEELAQDPWFKIVDFLQQNWAVVLEREDDVLVVFYDDTCGVFDKMPFPTSDKAEQALRRNGFSKFLEDKRAQEFIGLPRGEFAERSHPNGKIYSSGRFWH
;
A
#
# COMPACT_ATOMS: atom_id res chain seq x y z
N MET A 1 16.10 0.44 6.01
CA MET A 1 14.75 -0.09 5.76
C MET A 1 13.79 1.08 5.68
N ILE A 2 12.82 1.04 4.78
CA ILE A 2 11.88 2.16 4.61
C ILE A 2 10.61 1.85 5.38
N THR A 3 10.51 2.54 6.51
CA THR A 3 9.35 2.66 7.38
C THR A 3 8.99 4.13 7.60
N ASP A 4 9.81 5.05 7.09
CA ASP A 4 9.52 6.47 7.09
C ASP A 4 8.60 6.79 5.91
N ILE A 5 7.30 6.59 6.12
CA ILE A 5 6.27 6.94 5.14
C ILE A 5 5.84 8.38 5.43
N PRO A 6 5.98 9.30 4.47
CA PRO A 6 5.55 10.69 4.64
C PRO A 6 4.08 10.80 5.04
N GLU A 7 3.78 11.67 5.99
CA GLU A 7 2.41 11.87 6.49
C GLU A 7 1.44 12.27 5.35
N GLU A 8 1.89 13.10 4.40
CA GLU A 8 1.06 13.52 3.27
C GLU A 8 0.58 12.33 2.42
N LEU A 9 1.42 11.32 2.23
CA LEU A 9 1.08 10.12 1.48
C LEU A 9 0.18 9.18 2.29
N ALA A 10 0.33 9.16 3.62
CA ALA A 10 -0.52 8.39 4.52
C ALA A 10 -1.95 8.97 4.67
N GLN A 11 -2.18 10.23 4.26
CA GLN A 11 -3.50 10.86 4.26
C GLN A 11 -4.38 10.47 3.06
N ASP A 12 -3.78 10.05 1.95
CA ASP A 12 -4.49 9.50 0.79
C ASP A 12 -3.76 8.27 0.22
N PRO A 13 -3.73 7.17 0.98
CA PRO A 13 -3.11 5.95 0.50
C PRO A 13 -3.97 5.26 -0.55
N TRP A 14 -3.33 4.35 -1.27
CA TRP A 14 -4.04 3.32 -2.00
C TRP A 14 -4.53 2.26 -1.03
N PHE A 15 -5.70 1.70 -1.28
CA PHE A 15 -6.25 0.63 -0.45
C PHE A 15 -6.92 -0.44 -1.30
N LYS A 16 -6.93 -1.66 -0.77
CA LYS A 16 -7.66 -2.80 -1.31
C LYS A 16 -8.26 -3.59 -0.15
N ILE A 17 -9.56 -3.84 -0.21
CA ILE A 17 -10.22 -4.77 0.71
C ILE A 17 -9.84 -6.18 0.28
N VAL A 18 -9.28 -6.94 1.22
CA VAL A 18 -8.95 -8.37 1.04
C VAL A 18 -9.93 -9.21 1.85
N ASP A 19 -9.66 -10.52 1.95
CA ASP A 19 -10.56 -11.45 2.63
C ASP A 19 -10.80 -11.05 4.10
N PHE A 20 -11.96 -11.44 4.64
CA PHE A 20 -12.40 -11.09 6.01
C PHE A 20 -12.42 -9.59 6.33
N LEU A 21 -12.63 -8.73 5.32
CA LEU A 21 -12.70 -7.28 5.46
C LEU A 21 -11.43 -6.64 6.04
N GLN A 22 -10.26 -7.28 5.87
CA GLN A 22 -8.99 -6.62 6.13
C GLN A 22 -8.65 -5.66 4.99
N GLN A 23 -7.85 -4.63 5.27
CA GLN A 23 -7.35 -3.73 4.22
C GLN A 23 -5.84 -3.90 4.05
N ASN A 24 -5.45 -4.03 2.80
CA ASN A 24 -4.07 -3.83 2.39
C ASN A 24 -3.95 -2.41 1.86
N TRP A 25 -3.02 -1.68 2.44
CA TRP A 25 -2.75 -0.30 2.11
C TRP A 25 -1.46 -0.19 1.31
N ALA A 26 -1.32 0.86 0.52
CA ALA A 26 -0.09 1.15 -0.18
C ALA A 26 0.15 2.66 -0.36
N VAL A 27 1.42 3.05 -0.34
CA VAL A 27 1.87 4.38 -0.74
C VAL A 27 2.89 4.26 -1.87
N VAL A 28 2.93 5.27 -2.74
CA VAL A 28 3.92 5.39 -3.81
C VAL A 28 4.96 6.40 -3.36
N LEU A 29 6.19 5.93 -3.12
CA LEU A 29 7.33 6.77 -2.75
C LEU A 29 8.17 7.04 -3.99
N GLU A 30 8.26 8.31 -4.39
CA GLU A 30 9.22 8.75 -5.40
C GLU A 30 10.58 9.00 -4.73
N ARG A 31 11.64 8.43 -5.31
CA ARG A 31 13.04 8.67 -4.91
C ARG A 31 13.81 9.26 -6.09
N GLU A 32 15.06 9.64 -5.84
CA GLU A 32 15.94 10.23 -6.85
C GLU A 32 16.05 9.36 -8.11
N ASP A 33 16.17 8.04 -7.97
CA ASP A 33 16.43 7.12 -9.07
C ASP A 33 15.31 6.09 -9.34
N ASP A 34 14.39 5.90 -8.40
CA ASP A 34 13.35 4.88 -8.49
C ASP A 34 12.02 5.29 -7.86
N VAL A 35 10.98 4.48 -8.12
CA VAL A 35 9.72 4.56 -7.41
C VAL A 35 9.51 3.28 -6.64
N LEU A 36 9.11 3.37 -5.38
CA LEU A 36 8.78 2.21 -4.56
C LEU A 36 7.35 2.28 -4.08
N VAL A 37 6.60 1.22 -4.32
CA VAL A 37 5.34 0.98 -3.62
C VAL A 37 5.64 0.27 -2.31
N VAL A 38 5.16 0.84 -1.21
CA VAL A 38 5.26 0.23 0.13
C VAL A 38 3.87 -0.23 0.54
N PHE A 39 3.74 -1.51 0.89
CA PHE A 39 2.48 -2.12 1.31
C PHE A 39 2.48 -2.37 2.82
N TYR A 40 1.36 -2.06 3.47
CA TYR A 40 1.19 -2.20 4.91
C TYR A 40 -0.23 -2.58 5.30
N ASP A 41 -0.38 -3.13 6.50
CA ASP A 41 -1.65 -3.59 7.05
C ASP A 41 -2.34 -2.51 7.89
N ASP A 42 -3.54 -2.81 8.38
CA ASP A 42 -4.35 -1.93 9.25
C ASP A 42 -3.66 -1.48 10.54
N THR A 43 -2.56 -2.14 10.92
CA THR A 43 -1.76 -1.84 12.11
C THR A 43 -0.46 -1.08 11.78
N CYS A 44 -0.37 -0.49 10.59
CA CYS A 44 0.84 0.16 10.06
C CYS A 44 2.04 -0.81 9.92
N GLY A 45 1.79 -2.12 9.88
CA GLY A 45 2.81 -3.14 9.67
C GLY A 45 3.20 -3.23 8.20
N VAL A 46 4.38 -2.72 7.85
CA VAL A 46 4.94 -2.81 6.49
C VAL A 46 5.34 -4.25 6.21
N PHE A 47 4.62 -4.91 5.30
CA PHE A 47 4.80 -6.33 4.99
C PHE A 47 5.38 -6.60 3.60
N ASP A 48 5.35 -5.62 2.68
CA ASP A 48 5.91 -5.78 1.34
C ASP A 48 6.33 -4.45 0.70
N LYS A 49 7.20 -4.54 -0.30
CA LYS A 49 7.80 -3.43 -1.04
C LYS A 49 8.02 -3.86 -2.48
N MET A 50 7.67 -3.01 -3.45
CA MET A 50 7.83 -3.32 -4.87
C MET A 50 8.35 -2.10 -5.66
N PRO A 51 9.49 -2.23 -6.36
CA PRO A 51 10.03 -1.15 -7.18
C PRO A 51 9.30 -1.03 -8.52
N PHE A 52 9.21 0.20 -9.01
CA PHE A 52 8.66 0.57 -10.31
C PHE A 52 9.56 1.61 -10.98
N PRO A 53 9.56 1.65 -12.33
CA PRO A 53 10.36 2.61 -13.06
C PRO A 53 9.82 4.05 -12.96
N THR A 54 8.51 4.23 -12.77
CA THR A 54 7.85 5.55 -12.64
C THR A 54 6.61 5.46 -11.75
N SER A 55 6.16 6.60 -11.23
CA SER A 55 4.92 6.71 -10.43
C SER A 55 3.71 6.32 -11.26
N ASP A 56 3.60 6.80 -12.49
CA ASP A 56 2.56 6.37 -13.44
C ASP A 56 2.46 4.84 -13.58
N LYS A 57 3.61 4.14 -13.64
CA LYS A 57 3.63 2.68 -13.75
C LYS A 57 3.22 2.00 -12.45
N ALA A 58 3.63 2.54 -11.30
CA ALA A 58 3.21 2.09 -9.99
C ALA A 58 1.69 2.21 -9.81
N GLU A 59 1.13 3.39 -10.11
CA GLU A 59 -0.31 3.67 -9.99
C GLU A 59 -1.15 2.83 -10.96
N GLN A 60 -0.72 2.69 -12.21
CA GLN A 60 -1.39 1.81 -13.18
C GLN A 60 -1.40 0.35 -12.69
N ALA A 61 -0.29 -0.11 -12.12
CA ALA A 61 -0.18 -1.47 -11.61
C ALA A 61 -1.05 -1.68 -10.35
N LEU A 62 -1.10 -0.69 -9.45
CA LEU A 62 -2.00 -0.68 -8.28
C LEU A 62 -3.47 -0.77 -8.71
N ARG A 63 -3.91 0.10 -9.63
CA ARG A 63 -5.27 0.07 -10.19
C ARG A 63 -5.61 -1.29 -10.80
N ARG A 64 -4.72 -1.84 -11.64
CA ARG A 64 -4.89 -3.15 -12.28
C ARG A 64 -5.03 -4.28 -11.26
N ASN A 65 -4.35 -4.15 -10.10
CA ASN A 65 -4.39 -5.14 -9.03
C ASN A 65 -5.49 -4.88 -7.99
N GLY A 66 -6.43 -3.99 -8.30
CA GLY A 66 -7.64 -3.76 -7.51
C GLY A 66 -7.46 -2.82 -6.33
N PHE A 67 -6.40 -1.99 -6.35
CA PHE A 67 -6.27 -0.88 -5.42
C PHE A 67 -6.95 0.38 -5.96
N SER A 68 -7.53 1.15 -5.05
CA SER A 68 -8.14 2.45 -5.32
C SER A 68 -7.56 3.51 -4.38
N LYS A 69 -7.61 4.78 -4.77
CA LYS A 69 -7.26 5.88 -3.87
C LYS A 69 -8.32 6.06 -2.80
N PHE A 70 -7.91 6.16 -1.54
CA PHE A 70 -8.82 6.22 -0.41
C PHE A 70 -9.75 7.43 -0.47
N LEU A 71 -9.23 8.63 -0.79
CA LEU A 71 -10.04 9.85 -0.84
C LEU A 71 -11.07 9.84 -1.99
N GLU A 72 -10.83 9.06 -3.04
CA GLU A 72 -11.74 8.90 -4.19
C GLU A 72 -12.94 7.99 -3.88
N ASP A 73 -12.80 7.02 -2.98
CA ASP A 73 -13.88 6.11 -2.59
C ASP A 73 -14.64 6.61 -1.35
N LYS A 74 -15.67 7.43 -1.60
CA LYS A 74 -16.51 8.00 -0.54
C LYS A 74 -17.33 6.97 0.22
N ARG A 75 -17.65 5.83 -0.39
CA ARG A 75 -18.38 4.76 0.30
C ARG A 75 -17.47 4.04 1.28
N ALA A 76 -16.24 3.73 0.86
CA ALA A 76 -15.24 3.14 1.74
C ALA A 76 -14.99 3.99 2.99
N GLN A 77 -14.94 5.31 2.84
CA GLN A 77 -14.77 6.27 3.95
C GLN A 77 -15.88 6.21 5.02
N GLU A 78 -17.06 5.63 4.74
CA GLU A 78 -18.14 5.50 5.72
C GLU A 78 -17.87 4.43 6.78
N PHE A 79 -17.03 3.43 6.48
CA PHE A 79 -16.80 2.28 7.35
C PHE A 79 -15.32 1.88 7.50
N ILE A 80 -14.42 2.41 6.68
CA ILE A 80 -12.97 2.20 6.76
C ILE A 80 -12.31 3.48 7.29
N GLY A 81 -11.54 3.34 8.36
CA GLY A 81 -10.67 4.40 8.86
C GLY A 81 -9.25 4.27 8.30
N LEU A 82 -8.55 5.39 8.14
CA LEU A 82 -7.12 5.36 7.89
C LEU A 82 -6.39 4.69 9.07
N PRO A 83 -5.39 3.83 8.79
CA PRO A 83 -4.57 3.24 9.83
C PRO A 83 -3.76 4.33 10.54
N ARG A 84 -3.58 4.17 11.86
CA ARG A 84 -2.91 5.14 12.72
C ARG A 84 -1.80 4.45 13.49
N GLY A 85 -0.64 5.08 13.54
CA GLY A 85 0.51 4.61 14.31
C GLY A 85 1.82 4.81 13.57
N GLU A 86 2.90 4.38 14.21
CA GLU A 86 4.21 4.35 13.59
C GLU A 86 4.31 3.15 12.65
N PHE A 87 4.82 3.41 11.45
CA PHE A 87 5.09 2.33 10.51
C PHE A 87 6.29 1.52 10.98
N ALA A 88 6.14 0.21 11.03
CA ALA A 88 7.20 -0.71 11.41
C ALA A 88 7.20 -1.92 10.49
N GLU A 89 8.37 -2.52 10.28
CA GLU A 89 8.42 -3.76 9.51
C GLU A 89 7.69 -4.89 10.25
N ARG A 90 6.89 -5.64 9.50
CA ARG A 90 6.20 -6.81 10.01
C ARG A 90 6.43 -7.97 9.06
N SER A 91 7.02 -9.04 9.59
CA SER A 91 7.09 -10.31 8.87
C SER A 91 5.68 -10.89 8.76
N HIS A 92 5.20 -11.04 7.53
CA HIS A 92 3.93 -11.70 7.27
C HIS A 92 4.15 -13.22 7.16
N PRO A 93 3.30 -14.08 7.76
CA PRO A 93 3.48 -15.54 7.74
C PRO A 93 3.60 -16.13 6.33
N ASN A 94 2.96 -15.49 5.35
CA ASN A 94 3.00 -15.89 3.93
C ASN A 94 4.17 -15.27 3.14
N GLY A 95 5.13 -14.62 3.80
CA GLY A 95 6.19 -13.85 3.17
C GLY A 95 5.68 -12.62 2.43
N LYS A 96 6.44 -12.16 1.43
CA LYS A 96 6.08 -11.00 0.60
C LYS A 96 4.88 -11.31 -0.30
N ILE A 97 3.77 -10.61 -0.09
CA ILE A 97 2.48 -10.93 -0.70
C ILE A 97 2.45 -10.57 -2.19
N TYR A 98 2.82 -9.35 -2.54
CA TYR A 98 2.70 -8.81 -3.90
C TYR A 98 3.98 -8.99 -4.69
N SER A 99 5.15 -8.71 -4.12
CA SER A 99 6.44 -8.80 -4.83
C SER A 99 6.87 -10.24 -5.10
N SER A 100 6.20 -11.24 -4.52
CA SER A 100 6.34 -12.64 -4.93
C SER A 100 5.72 -12.93 -6.31
N GLY A 101 4.89 -12.04 -6.86
CA GLY A 101 4.17 -12.23 -8.13
C GLY A 101 2.95 -13.15 -8.04
N ARG A 102 2.71 -13.80 -6.89
CA ARG A 102 1.56 -14.72 -6.71
C ARG A 102 0.21 -14.00 -6.77
N PHE A 103 0.15 -12.78 -6.24
CA PHE A 103 -1.05 -11.97 -6.16
C PHE A 103 -0.92 -10.64 -6.93
N TRP A 104 0.01 -10.59 -7.89
CA TRP A 104 0.32 -9.40 -8.68
C TRP A 104 0.44 -9.77 -10.16
N HIS A 105 -0.46 -9.26 -10.99
CA HIS A 105 -0.53 -9.55 -12.43
C HIS A 105 -0.56 -8.27 -13.26
#